data_AF-A0A2T4DP67-F1
#
_entry.id   AF-A0A2T4DP67-F1
#
_cell.length_a   1.000
_cell.length_b   1.000
_cell.length_c   1.000
_cell.angle_alpha   90.00
_cell.angle_beta   90.00
_cell.angle_gamma   90.00
#
_symmetry.space_group_name_H-M   'P 1'
#
loop_
_entity.id
_entity.type
_entity.pdbx_description
1 polymer ?
#
loop_
_entity_poly.entity_id
_entity_poly.type
_entity_poly.pdbx_seq_one_letter_code
_entity_poly.pdbx_strand_id
1 'polypeptide(L)'
;MKKIQELNPSTHELLNLEYTFQPELTEKLDKVKSDFNQELINEIVLWKINRYAELNDETLNLINKIDRKTEFIDSTLTGEILLLLLETKGIRLPMASTILRFRNPKIYQIIDQRVYRLIYGTEMKIKTNLNDNIIQYLDYLTELRNICDLYQIPFSESDRILYVYDKIMNLEKIKY
;
A
#
# COMPACT_ATOMS: atom_id res chain seq x y z
N MET A 1 -8.86 -19.38 1.72
CA MET A 1 -8.66 -18.51 0.54
C MET A 1 -7.37 -18.96 -0.12
N LYS A 2 -7.33 -19.04 -1.46
CA LYS A 2 -6.15 -19.57 -2.15
C LYS A 2 -5.02 -18.54 -2.17
N LYS A 3 -3.80 -18.98 -1.88
CA LYS A 3 -2.59 -18.15 -2.02
C LYS A 3 -2.17 -18.05 -3.48
N ILE A 4 -1.37 -17.03 -3.83
CA ILE A 4 -0.82 -16.92 -5.18
C ILE A 4 0.00 -18.14 -5.58
N GLN A 5 0.76 -18.75 -4.66
CA GLN A 5 1.53 -19.97 -4.92
C GLN A 5 0.65 -21.20 -5.22
N GLU A 6 -0.57 -21.23 -4.71
CA GLU A 6 -1.54 -22.31 -4.99
C GLU A 6 -2.23 -22.10 -6.34
N LEU A 7 -2.36 -20.85 -6.77
CA LEU A 7 -2.92 -20.46 -8.06
C LEU A 7 -1.87 -20.54 -9.18
N ASN A 8 -0.60 -20.29 -8.84
CA ASN A 8 0.58 -20.35 -9.69
C ASN A 8 0.39 -19.67 -11.06
N PRO A 9 0.02 -18.37 -11.10
CA PRO A 9 -0.16 -17.64 -12.34
C PRO A 9 1.16 -17.48 -13.11
N SER A 10 1.05 -17.35 -14.43
CA SER A 10 2.20 -16.93 -15.23
C SER A 10 2.46 -15.42 -15.07
N THR A 11 3.70 -14.99 -15.26
CA THR A 11 4.04 -13.56 -15.31
C THR A 11 3.22 -12.82 -16.38
N HIS A 12 3.01 -13.43 -17.55
CA HIS A 12 2.22 -12.84 -18.62
C HIS A 12 0.76 -12.59 -18.22
N GLU A 13 0.15 -13.53 -17.50
CA GLU A 13 -1.21 -13.38 -16.96
C GLU A 13 -1.29 -12.18 -16.02
N LEU A 14 -0.34 -12.04 -15.09
CA LEU A 14 -0.32 -10.96 -14.12
C LEU A 14 -0.10 -9.58 -14.76
N LEU A 15 0.81 -9.49 -15.73
CA LEU A 15 1.16 -8.21 -16.37
C LEU A 15 0.10 -7.68 -17.35
N ASN A 16 -0.83 -8.53 -17.80
CA ASN A 16 -1.94 -8.12 -18.66
C ASN A 16 -3.21 -7.71 -17.89
N LEU A 17 -3.17 -7.67 -16.57
CA LEU A 17 -4.31 -7.25 -15.77
C LEU A 17 -4.52 -5.73 -15.83
N GLU A 18 -5.75 -5.31 -16.08
CA GLU A 18 -6.11 -3.89 -16.13
C GLU A 18 -6.61 -3.39 -14.76
N TYR A 19 -5.90 -2.40 -14.19
CA TYR A 19 -6.32 -1.70 -12.99
C TYR A 19 -7.09 -0.43 -13.33
N THR A 20 -8.38 -0.38 -12.98
CA THR A 20 -9.33 0.69 -13.37
C THR A 20 -9.95 1.44 -12.20
N PHE A 21 -9.34 1.37 -11.01
CA PHE A 21 -9.85 2.09 -9.85
C PHE A 21 -9.47 3.58 -9.93
N GLN A 22 -10.49 4.45 -9.97
CA GLN A 22 -10.35 5.92 -10.06
C GLN A 22 -9.29 6.36 -11.09
N PRO A 23 -9.42 6.01 -12.38
CA PRO A 23 -8.33 6.11 -13.36
C PRO A 23 -7.72 7.51 -13.46
N GLU A 24 -8.56 8.56 -13.52
CA GLU A 24 -8.10 9.95 -13.62
C GLU A 24 -7.33 10.41 -12.37
N LEU A 25 -7.83 10.10 -11.17
CA LEU A 25 -7.17 10.49 -9.92
C LEU A 25 -5.91 9.66 -9.67
N THR A 26 -5.93 8.37 -10.03
CA THR A 26 -4.75 7.51 -9.99
C THR A 26 -3.63 8.07 -10.86
N GLU A 27 -3.93 8.42 -12.11
CA GLU A 27 -2.95 9.00 -13.03
C GLU A 27 -2.41 10.34 -12.52
N LYS A 28 -3.28 11.19 -11.96
CA LYS A 28 -2.88 12.46 -11.34
C LYS A 28 -1.90 12.22 -10.19
N LEU A 29 -2.25 11.36 -9.25
CA LEU A 29 -1.45 11.09 -8.04
C LEU A 29 -0.11 10.41 -8.38
N ASP A 30 -0.07 9.52 -9.38
CA ASP A 30 1.16 8.87 -9.84
C ASP A 30 2.18 9.86 -10.44
N LYS A 31 1.70 10.99 -10.98
CA LYS A 31 2.55 12.03 -11.57
C LYS A 31 3.05 13.06 -10.55
N VAL A 32 2.61 13.00 -9.31
CA VAL A 32 2.98 14.00 -8.28
C VAL A 32 4.46 13.89 -7.95
N LYS A 33 5.18 15.02 -8.11
CA LYS A 33 6.60 15.16 -7.78
C LYS A 33 6.88 16.17 -6.67
N SER A 34 5.88 16.99 -6.31
CA SER A 34 6.00 17.98 -5.26
C SER A 34 6.04 17.33 -3.87
N ASP A 35 6.38 18.13 -2.88
CA ASP A 35 6.18 17.74 -1.50
C ASP A 35 4.70 17.63 -1.15
N PHE A 36 4.44 16.78 -0.16
CA PHE A 36 3.11 16.51 0.36
C PHE A 36 2.70 17.66 1.26
N ASN A 37 1.53 18.21 0.98
CA ASN A 37 0.80 19.15 1.80
C ASN A 37 -0.58 18.56 2.14
N GLN A 38 -1.35 19.23 2.99
CA GLN A 38 -2.67 18.72 3.41
C GLN A 38 -3.65 18.55 2.22
N GLU A 39 -3.58 19.41 1.20
CA GLU A 39 -4.43 19.28 0.01
C GLU A 39 -4.17 17.97 -0.73
N LEU A 40 -2.90 17.62 -0.96
CA LEU A 40 -2.54 16.36 -1.58
C LEU A 40 -2.90 15.16 -0.70
N ILE A 41 -2.77 15.27 0.63
CA ILE A 41 -3.24 14.22 1.54
C ILE A 41 -4.75 14.02 1.38
N ASN A 42 -5.53 15.09 1.28
CA ASN A 42 -6.97 14.99 1.06
C ASN A 42 -7.29 14.27 -0.25
N GLU A 43 -6.53 14.52 -1.32
CA GLU A 43 -6.69 13.81 -2.60
C GLU A 43 -6.34 12.32 -2.48
N ILE A 44 -5.26 11.97 -1.77
CA ILE A 44 -4.88 10.57 -1.51
C ILE A 44 -5.94 9.86 -0.65
N VAL A 45 -6.46 10.54 0.36
CA VAL A 45 -7.53 10.00 1.20
C VAL A 45 -8.77 9.76 0.35
N LEU A 46 -9.21 10.76 -0.43
CA LEU A 46 -10.34 10.66 -1.35
C LEU A 46 -10.17 9.53 -2.38
N TRP A 47 -8.94 9.34 -2.88
CA TRP A 47 -8.61 8.22 -3.76
C TRP A 47 -8.93 6.87 -3.10
N LYS A 48 -8.68 6.71 -1.80
CA LYS A 48 -8.99 5.44 -1.12
C LYS A 48 -10.45 5.37 -0.67
N ILE A 49 -10.92 6.39 0.05
CA ILE A 49 -12.24 6.48 0.68
C ILE A 49 -12.64 7.95 0.89
N ASN A 50 -13.93 8.27 0.77
CA ASN A 50 -14.44 9.63 1.05
C ASN A 50 -14.43 9.95 2.56
N ARG A 51 -13.26 10.34 3.09
CA ARG A 51 -13.03 10.74 4.48
C ARG A 51 -12.07 11.93 4.55
N TYR A 52 -11.99 12.52 5.73
CA TYR A 52 -11.01 13.56 6.05
C TYR A 52 -10.02 13.05 7.10
N ALA A 53 -8.74 13.35 6.90
CA ALA A 53 -7.68 13.08 7.85
C ALA A 53 -6.68 14.24 7.82
N GLU A 54 -6.59 14.96 8.93
CA GLU A 54 -5.72 16.12 9.07
C GLU A 54 -4.37 15.67 9.63
N LEU A 55 -3.30 15.91 8.86
CA LEU A 55 -1.94 15.67 9.32
C LEU A 55 -1.38 16.97 9.90
N ASN A 56 -0.66 16.84 11.01
CA ASN A 56 0.14 17.95 11.51
C ASN A 56 1.40 18.17 10.65
N ASP A 57 1.99 19.36 10.76
CA ASP A 57 3.18 19.74 9.99
C ASP A 57 4.37 18.81 10.25
N GLU A 58 4.51 18.29 11.47
CA GLU A 58 5.55 17.32 11.83
C GLU A 58 5.47 16.06 10.96
N THR A 59 4.28 15.47 10.85
CA THR A 59 4.04 14.27 10.05
C THR A 59 4.29 14.54 8.57
N LEU A 60 3.81 15.67 8.05
CA LEU A 60 4.05 16.08 6.65
C LEU A 60 5.54 16.26 6.37
N ASN A 61 6.26 16.93 7.26
CA ASN A 61 7.69 17.13 7.14
C ASN A 61 8.46 15.80 7.14
N LEU A 62 8.10 14.85 8.00
CA LEU A 62 8.72 13.52 8.02
C LEU A 62 8.43 12.73 6.74
N ILE A 63 7.19 12.73 6.24
CA ILE A 63 6.85 12.09 4.95
C ILE A 63 7.69 12.68 3.82
N ASN A 64 7.89 14.01 3.82
CA ASN A 64 8.68 14.69 2.80
C ASN A 64 10.19 14.42 2.89
N LYS A 65 10.70 13.88 4.01
CA LYS A 65 12.08 13.38 4.09
C LYS A 65 12.31 12.10 3.28
N ILE A 66 11.26 11.35 2.93
CA ILE A 66 11.39 10.17 2.08
C ILE A 66 11.84 10.62 0.69
N ASP A 67 13.04 10.19 0.28
CA ASP A 67 13.52 10.37 -1.09
C ASP A 67 12.66 9.52 -2.05
N ARG A 68 12.10 10.17 -3.07
CA ARG A 68 11.29 9.51 -4.10
C ARG A 68 12.12 8.59 -5.01
N LYS A 69 13.44 8.74 -5.00
CA LYS A 69 14.37 7.95 -5.83
C LYS A 69 14.98 6.77 -5.08
N THR A 70 14.90 6.73 -3.75
CA THR A 70 15.47 5.61 -2.99
C THR A 70 14.77 4.31 -3.39
N GLU A 71 15.56 3.23 -3.37
CA GLU A 71 15.12 1.87 -3.66
C GLU A 71 15.11 0.99 -2.40
N PHE A 72 15.55 1.55 -1.26
CA PHE A 72 15.62 0.89 0.02
C PHE A 72 14.79 1.64 1.08
N ILE A 73 14.14 0.87 1.95
CA ILE A 73 13.37 1.39 3.07
C ILE A 73 14.32 1.78 4.20
N ASP A 74 14.18 3.00 4.69
CA ASP A 74 14.70 3.38 6.01
C ASP A 74 13.66 2.96 7.07
N SER A 75 13.88 1.82 7.73
CA SER A 75 12.92 1.27 8.69
C SER A 75 12.70 2.17 9.90
N THR A 76 13.70 2.97 10.30
CA THR A 76 13.60 3.87 11.45
C THR A 76 12.70 5.06 11.08
N LEU A 77 13.00 5.75 9.98
CA LEU A 77 12.17 6.85 9.49
C LEU A 77 10.75 6.37 9.15
N THR A 78 10.63 5.20 8.52
CA THR A 78 9.31 4.61 8.19
C THR A 78 8.50 4.32 9.44
N GLY A 79 9.14 3.77 10.49
CA GLY A 79 8.47 3.49 11.77
C GLY A 79 7.96 4.76 12.44
N GLU A 80 8.77 5.82 12.48
CA GLU A 80 8.38 7.13 13.02
C GLU A 80 7.18 7.73 12.27
N ILE A 81 7.22 7.73 10.93
CA ILE A 81 6.12 8.21 10.09
C ILE A 81 4.85 7.40 10.32
N LEU A 82 4.95 6.07 10.34
CA LEU A 82 3.79 5.20 10.55
C LEU A 82 3.18 5.38 11.93
N LEU A 83 3.99 5.58 12.97
CA LEU A 83 3.50 5.84 14.32
C LEU A 83 2.58 7.08 14.31
N LEU A 84 3.06 8.21 13.80
CA LEU A 84 2.31 9.47 13.72
C LEU A 84 1.07 9.36 12.82
N LEU A 85 1.20 8.67 11.67
CA LEU A 85 0.06 8.41 10.79
C LEU A 85 -1.02 7.58 11.49
N LEU A 86 -0.66 6.53 12.23
CA LEU A 86 -1.63 5.67 12.90
C LEU A 86 -2.26 6.30 14.16
N GLU A 87 -1.60 7.30 14.76
CA GLU A 87 -2.17 8.13 15.82
C GLU A 87 -3.19 9.14 15.27
N THR A 88 -3.13 9.45 13.97
CA THR A 88 -4.06 10.38 13.33
C THR A 88 -5.45 9.76 13.17
N LYS A 89 -6.47 10.45 13.69
CA LYS A 89 -7.86 10.02 13.55
C LYS A 89 -8.25 9.85 12.07
N GLY A 90 -8.80 8.68 11.75
CA GLY A 90 -9.25 8.35 10.40
C GLY A 90 -8.19 7.68 9.54
N ILE A 91 -6.94 7.60 10.01
CA ILE A 91 -5.86 6.87 9.35
C ILE A 91 -5.63 5.55 10.06
N ARG A 92 -5.76 4.46 9.32
CA ARG A 92 -5.36 3.11 9.73
C ARG A 92 -4.29 2.61 8.77
N LEU A 93 -3.71 1.45 9.06
CA LEU A 93 -2.61 0.89 8.27
C LEU A 93 -2.85 0.86 6.74
N PRO A 94 -4.05 0.49 6.23
CA PRO A 94 -4.32 0.58 4.79
C PRO A 94 -4.27 2.00 4.23
N MET A 95 -4.65 3.02 5.00
CA MET A 95 -4.57 4.42 4.58
C MET A 95 -3.12 4.94 4.67
N ALA A 96 -2.45 4.66 5.78
CA ALA A 96 -1.05 5.06 5.99
C ALA A 96 -0.14 4.51 4.86
N SER A 97 -0.27 3.23 4.53
CA SER A 97 0.46 2.63 3.41
C SER A 97 0.10 3.23 2.04
N THR A 98 -1.12 3.74 1.86
CA THR A 98 -1.53 4.44 0.63
C THR A 98 -0.82 5.78 0.50
N ILE A 99 -0.75 6.55 1.58
CA ILE A 99 0.02 7.81 1.63
C ILE A 99 1.49 7.53 1.28
N LEU A 100 2.10 6.52 1.90
CA LEU A 100 3.49 6.16 1.64
C LEU A 100 3.72 5.66 0.20
N ARG A 101 2.80 4.85 -0.35
CA ARG A 101 2.87 4.36 -1.74
C ARG A 101 2.91 5.51 -2.75
N PHE A 102 2.08 6.53 -2.57
CA PHE A 102 2.11 7.71 -3.47
C PHE A 102 3.35 8.58 -3.25
N ARG A 103 4.01 8.52 -2.09
CA ARG A 103 5.28 9.21 -1.88
C ARG A 103 6.39 8.51 -2.65
N ASN A 104 6.56 7.20 -2.47
CA ASN A 104 7.54 6.40 -3.22
C ASN A 104 7.04 4.96 -3.47
N PRO A 105 6.53 4.66 -4.68
CA PRO A 105 6.01 3.33 -5.00
C PRO A 105 7.12 2.28 -5.14
N LYS A 106 8.39 2.65 -5.31
CA LYS A 106 9.51 1.69 -5.40
C LYS A 106 9.79 0.98 -4.09
N ILE A 107 9.39 1.59 -2.97
CA ILE A 107 9.67 1.08 -1.64
C ILE A 107 8.44 0.80 -0.78
N TYR A 108 7.32 1.45 -1.08
CA TYR A 108 6.06 1.26 -0.37
C TYR A 108 4.97 0.80 -1.32
N GLN A 109 4.13 -0.11 -0.83
CA GLN A 109 2.97 -0.64 -1.51
C GLN A 109 1.81 -0.70 -0.53
N ILE A 110 0.59 -0.62 -1.04
CA ILE A 110 -0.60 -0.59 -0.20
C ILE A 110 -0.77 -1.95 0.48
N ILE A 111 -0.95 -1.96 1.80
CA ILE A 111 -1.43 -3.15 2.52
C ILE A 111 -2.96 -3.17 2.48
N ASP A 112 -3.49 -3.96 1.55
CA ASP A 112 -4.92 -4.18 1.34
C ASP A 112 -5.29 -5.60 1.75
N GLN A 113 -6.51 -5.77 2.24
CA GLN A 113 -7.07 -7.04 2.66
C GLN A 113 -7.01 -8.12 1.56
N ARG A 114 -7.20 -7.75 0.28
CA ARG A 114 -7.11 -8.62 -0.90
C ARG A 114 -5.69 -9.11 -1.15
N VAL A 115 -4.75 -8.18 -1.21
CA VAL A 115 -3.34 -8.52 -1.46
C VAL A 115 -2.79 -9.33 -0.29
N TYR A 116 -3.12 -8.93 0.94
CA TYR A 116 -2.74 -9.65 2.15
C TYR A 116 -3.23 -11.10 2.13
N ARG A 117 -4.51 -11.34 1.83
CA ARG A 117 -5.01 -12.74 1.76
C ARG A 117 -4.39 -13.54 0.63
N LEU A 118 -4.02 -12.90 -0.48
CA LEU A 118 -3.37 -13.56 -1.59
C LEU A 118 -1.95 -14.01 -1.22
N ILE A 119 -1.24 -13.23 -0.40
CA ILE A 119 0.10 -13.57 0.11
C ILE A 119 0.01 -14.61 1.24
N TYR A 120 -0.84 -14.37 2.23
CA TYR A 120 -0.84 -15.15 3.48
C TYR A 120 -1.89 -16.24 3.56
N GLY A 121 -2.86 -16.28 2.65
CA GLY A 121 -3.99 -17.24 2.64
C GLY A 121 -5.03 -16.97 3.72
N THR A 122 -4.92 -15.85 4.43
CA THR A 122 -5.76 -15.49 5.58
C THR A 122 -6.14 -14.01 5.55
N GLU A 123 -7.20 -13.66 6.26
CA GLU A 123 -7.60 -12.28 6.42
C GLU A 123 -6.63 -11.50 7.32
N MET A 124 -6.26 -10.27 6.92
CA MET A 124 -5.46 -9.39 7.75
C MET A 124 -6.22 -9.03 9.01
N LYS A 125 -5.56 -9.17 10.15
CA LYS A 125 -6.06 -8.71 11.45
C LYS A 125 -5.24 -7.51 11.89
N ILE A 126 -5.92 -6.39 12.11
CA ILE A 126 -5.30 -5.19 12.64
C ILE A 126 -4.95 -5.42 14.11
N LYS A 127 -3.72 -5.12 14.47
CA LYS A 127 -3.20 -5.32 15.81
C LYS A 127 -3.69 -4.21 16.74
N THR A 128 -3.83 -4.51 18.02
CA THR A 128 -4.20 -3.51 19.03
C THR A 128 -3.05 -2.54 19.31
N ASN A 129 -1.81 -3.04 19.28
CA ASN A 129 -0.60 -2.25 19.48
C ASN A 129 -0.14 -1.61 18.16
N LEU A 130 0.25 -0.33 18.21
CA LEU A 130 0.72 0.42 17.03
C LEU A 130 2.04 -0.14 16.48
N ASN A 131 3.00 -0.48 17.35
CA ASN A 131 4.27 -1.06 16.94
C ASN A 131 4.08 -2.41 16.25
N ASP A 132 3.13 -3.23 16.71
CA ASP A 132 2.81 -4.50 16.04
C ASP A 132 2.22 -4.27 14.64
N ASN A 133 1.46 -3.18 14.42
CA ASN A 133 0.97 -2.82 13.09
C ASN A 133 2.12 -2.33 12.18
N ILE A 134 3.09 -1.60 12.73
CA ILE A 134 4.29 -1.16 12.00
C ILE A 134 5.11 -2.37 11.56
N ILE A 135 5.39 -3.30 12.48
CA ILE A 135 6.10 -4.55 12.20
C ILE A 135 5.34 -5.36 11.13
N GLN A 136 4.03 -5.53 11.30
CA GLN A 136 3.19 -6.24 10.32
C GLN A 136 3.30 -5.64 8.91
N TYR A 137 3.39 -4.31 8.78
CA TYR A 137 3.55 -3.66 7.49
C TYR A 137 4.94 -3.85 6.89
N LEU A 138 6.00 -3.75 7.69
CA LEU A 138 7.37 -3.98 7.21
C LEU A 138 7.57 -5.44 6.78
N ASP A 139 7.03 -6.40 7.54
CA ASP A 139 7.01 -7.81 7.18
C ASP A 139 6.21 -8.04 5.89
N TYR A 140 5.05 -7.36 5.75
CA TYR A 140 4.25 -7.39 4.52
C TYR A 140 5.03 -6.92 3.30
N LEU A 141 5.77 -5.80 3.39
CA LEU A 141 6.57 -5.31 2.26
C LEU A 141 7.68 -6.29 1.89
N THR A 142 8.30 -6.94 2.88
CA THR A 142 9.32 -7.96 2.67
C THR A 142 8.76 -9.17 1.93
N GLU A 143 7.63 -9.71 2.41
CA GLU A 143 6.97 -10.83 1.75
C GLU A 143 6.45 -10.47 0.36
N LEU A 144 5.92 -9.26 0.18
CA LEU A 144 5.49 -8.76 -1.12
C LEU A 144 6.65 -8.68 -2.11
N ARG A 145 7.85 -8.26 -1.68
CA ARG A 145 9.06 -8.30 -2.54
C ARG A 145 9.40 -9.72 -2.97
N ASN A 146 9.38 -10.68 -2.05
CA ASN A 146 9.63 -12.09 -2.38
C ASN A 146 8.63 -12.61 -3.43
N ILE A 147 7.35 -12.25 -3.31
CA ILE A 147 6.33 -12.55 -4.33
C ILE A 147 6.65 -11.86 -5.66
N CYS A 148 7.05 -10.59 -5.63
CA CYS A 148 7.39 -9.86 -6.85
C CYS A 148 8.55 -10.50 -7.59
N ASP A 149 9.59 -10.90 -6.87
CA ASP A 149 10.77 -11.56 -7.43
C ASP A 149 10.42 -12.94 -8.01
N LEU A 150 9.57 -13.71 -7.31
CA LEU A 150 9.13 -15.03 -7.75
C LEU A 150 8.32 -14.98 -9.05
N TYR A 151 7.41 -14.02 -9.17
CA TYR A 151 6.51 -13.89 -10.33
C TYR A 151 6.98 -12.85 -11.36
N GLN A 152 8.16 -12.26 -11.15
CA GLN A 152 8.76 -11.24 -12.02
C GLN A 152 7.83 -10.05 -12.29
N ILE A 153 7.08 -9.60 -11.27
CA ILE A 153 6.25 -8.40 -11.37
C ILE A 153 7.01 -7.18 -10.82
N PRO A 154 6.86 -6.00 -11.44
CA PRO A 154 7.44 -4.77 -10.88
C PRO A 154 6.84 -4.47 -9.51
N PHE A 155 7.69 -4.34 -8.49
CA PHE A 155 7.24 -4.03 -7.13
C PHE A 155 6.36 -2.76 -7.08
N SER A 156 6.67 -1.74 -7.89
CA SER A 156 5.94 -0.46 -7.90
C SER A 156 4.48 -0.56 -8.30
N GLU A 157 4.10 -1.60 -9.02
CA GLU A 157 2.73 -1.87 -9.48
C GLU A 157 2.08 -3.07 -8.77
N SER A 158 2.80 -3.68 -7.83
CA SER A 158 2.43 -4.98 -7.26
C SER A 158 1.10 -4.91 -6.49
N ASP A 159 0.83 -3.83 -5.75
CA ASP A 159 -0.44 -3.67 -5.02
C ASP A 159 -1.65 -3.74 -5.97
N ARG A 160 -1.53 -3.12 -7.15
CA ARG A 160 -2.59 -3.03 -8.16
C ARG A 160 -2.78 -4.34 -8.89
N ILE A 161 -1.69 -4.93 -9.37
CA ILE A 161 -1.69 -6.21 -10.10
C ILE A 161 -2.30 -7.29 -9.21
N LEU A 162 -1.80 -7.43 -7.98
CA LEU A 162 -2.24 -8.47 -7.06
C LEU A 162 -3.67 -8.22 -6.56
N TYR A 163 -4.09 -6.96 -6.43
CA TYR A 163 -5.48 -6.61 -6.12
C TYR A 163 -6.45 -7.10 -7.21
N VAL A 164 -6.14 -6.84 -8.48
CA VAL A 164 -6.97 -7.27 -9.61
C VAL A 164 -6.98 -8.79 -9.71
N TYR A 165 -5.82 -9.42 -9.54
CA TYR A 165 -5.69 -10.87 -9.59
C TYR A 165 -6.55 -11.55 -8.52
N ASP A 166 -6.44 -11.10 -7.27
CA ASP A 166 -7.27 -11.60 -6.19
C ASP A 166 -8.76 -11.37 -6.44
N LYS A 167 -9.14 -10.23 -7.03
CA LYS A 167 -10.54 -9.92 -7.37
C LYS A 167 -11.12 -10.90 -8.40
N ILE A 168 -10.30 -11.43 -9.31
CA ILE A 168 -10.70 -12.44 -10.31
C ILE A 168 -10.78 -13.83 -9.66
N MET A 169 -9.77 -14.20 -8.87
CA MET A 169 -9.60 -15.58 -8.38
C MET A 169 -10.39 -15.88 -7.10
N ASN A 170 -10.54 -14.91 -6.21
CA ASN A 170 -11.20 -15.06 -4.92
C ASN A 170 -12.52 -14.24 -4.90
N LEU A 171 -13.59 -14.85 -5.42
CA LEU A 171 -14.92 -14.26 -5.54
C LEU A 171 -15.62 -14.01 -4.18
N GLU A 172 -15.15 -14.64 -3.11
CA GLU A 172 -15.67 -14.41 -1.76
C GLU A 172 -15.48 -12.94 -1.35
N LYS A 173 -16.59 -12.31 -0.98
CA LYS A 173 -16.59 -10.94 -0.45
C LYS A 173 -15.85 -10.92 0.87
N ILE A 174 -14.83 -10.08 0.92
CA ILE A 174 -14.16 -9.67 2.15
C ILE A 174 -15.17 -8.93 3.04
N LYS A 175 -15.20 -9.26 4.32
CA LYS A 175 -15.86 -8.43 5.34
C LYS A 175 -14.88 -7.34 5.76
N TYR A 176 -15.25 -6.08 5.51
CA TYR A 176 -14.49 -4.90 5.92
C TYR A 176 -14.94 -4.38 7.29
#